data_AF-A0A238WMI7-F1
#
_entry.id   AF-A0A238WMI7-F1
#
_cell.length_a   1.000
_cell.length_b   1.000
_cell.length_c   1.000
_cell.angle_alpha   90.00
_cell.angle_beta   90.00
_cell.angle_gamma   90.00
#
_symmetry.space_group_name_H-M   'P 1'
#
loop_
_entity.id
_entity.type
_entity.pdbx_description
1 polymer ?
#
loop_
_entity_poly.entity_id
_entity_poly.type
_entity_poly.pdbx_seq_one_letter_code
_entity_poly.pdbx_strand_id
1 'polypeptide(L)'
;MITMIYNSMQICRQGAVEAGTLGGFFTFGGKDVFAISNNHVIADLNNCSVGDPIFKAGSEVQIGTLQYWIKLNYKKNYLDIALFKVLPEVKPWWKLPGTKVYPPSIEQGVEGETVYMVKNDGSIKKGEISTLFIDEEIIFSHSGKKFPFTGLTEIKPLGGKPFSIPGESGSLIFNEDDNVLGVLIGTKKDQSKSYYVPFIHDNLGIDEKYQLEIWKP
;
A
#
# COMPACT_ATOMS: atom_id res chain seq x y z
N MET A 1 -24.20 12.62 -6.50
CA MET A 1 -23.75 12.12 -5.18
C MET A 1 -22.23 12.22 -5.18
N ILE A 2 -21.61 12.84 -4.17
CA ILE A 2 -20.14 12.96 -4.11
C ILE A 2 -19.58 11.62 -3.67
N THR A 3 -18.66 11.04 -4.45
CA THR A 3 -17.97 9.80 -4.07
C THR A 3 -16.76 10.14 -3.22
N MET A 4 -16.79 9.74 -1.94
CA MET A 4 -15.66 9.89 -1.02
C MET A 4 -14.80 8.61 -1.01
N ILE A 5 -13.48 8.76 -1.00
CA ILE A 5 -12.53 7.64 -0.86
C ILE A 5 -11.50 7.95 0.23
N TYR A 6 -10.93 6.92 0.85
CA TYR A 6 -9.95 7.04 1.93
C TYR A 6 -8.87 5.98 1.86
N ASN A 7 -7.69 6.24 2.44
CA ASN A 7 -6.71 5.18 2.72
C ASN A 7 -7.35 4.09 3.56
N SER A 8 -6.97 2.83 3.37
CA SER A 8 -7.59 1.62 3.91
C SER A 8 -8.91 1.18 3.26
N MET A 9 -9.46 1.97 2.33
CA MET A 9 -10.68 1.57 1.62
C MET A 9 -10.40 0.39 0.68
N GLN A 10 -11.33 -0.57 0.62
CA GLN A 10 -11.22 -1.67 -0.32
C GLN A 10 -11.47 -1.23 -1.76
N ILE A 11 -10.59 -1.66 -2.66
CA ILE A 11 -10.62 -1.33 -4.09
C ILE A 11 -10.38 -2.57 -4.93
N CYS A 12 -10.79 -2.52 -6.19
CA CYS A 12 -10.52 -3.57 -7.15
C CYS A 12 -10.37 -3.01 -8.56
N ARG A 13 -9.65 -3.75 -9.41
CA ARG A 13 -9.71 -3.59 -10.87
C ARG A 13 -10.96 -4.25 -11.44
N GLN A 14 -11.28 -3.96 -12.70
CA GLN A 14 -12.32 -4.69 -13.41
C GLN A 14 -12.02 -6.20 -13.44
N GLY A 15 -13.04 -7.03 -13.17
CA GLY A 15 -12.92 -8.50 -13.23
C GLY A 15 -12.01 -9.10 -12.16
N ALA A 16 -11.69 -8.37 -11.08
CA ALA A 16 -10.94 -8.93 -9.97
C ALA A 16 -11.79 -9.95 -9.20
N VAL A 17 -11.17 -11.05 -8.77
CA VAL A 17 -11.80 -12.04 -7.89
C VAL A 17 -11.77 -11.58 -6.44
N GLU A 18 -10.70 -10.88 -6.04
CA GLU A 18 -10.48 -10.40 -4.69
C GLU A 18 -10.23 -8.89 -4.70
N ALA A 19 -10.63 -8.22 -3.61
CA ALA A 19 -10.30 -6.83 -3.37
C ALA A 19 -8.97 -6.70 -2.64
N GLY A 20 -8.24 -5.62 -2.91
CA GLY A 20 -7.15 -5.18 -2.06
C GLY A 20 -7.44 -3.81 -1.46
N THR A 21 -6.39 -3.12 -1.05
CA THR A 21 -6.54 -1.89 -0.26
C THR A 21 -5.94 -0.68 -0.96
N LEU A 22 -6.65 0.45 -0.89
CA LEU A 22 -6.12 1.77 -1.24
C LEU A 22 -5.16 2.23 -0.15
N GLY A 23 -3.89 2.42 -0.49
CA GLY A 23 -2.86 2.81 0.45
C GLY A 23 -2.99 4.25 0.92
N GLY A 24 -2.86 5.21 0.02
CA GLY A 24 -2.96 6.63 0.35
C GLY A 24 -2.86 7.50 -0.89
N PHE A 25 -2.83 8.81 -0.68
CA PHE A 25 -2.94 9.81 -1.74
C PHE A 25 -1.66 10.62 -1.89
N PHE A 26 -1.19 10.80 -3.11
CA PHE A 26 0.08 11.44 -3.39
C PHE A 26 0.01 12.32 -4.63
N THR A 27 0.91 13.30 -4.68
CA THR A 27 1.19 14.15 -5.83
C THR A 27 2.62 13.93 -6.31
N PHE A 28 2.90 14.31 -7.56
CA PHE A 28 4.21 14.22 -8.19
C PHE A 28 4.55 15.57 -8.84
N GLY A 29 4.66 16.63 -8.01
CA GLY A 29 4.96 18.00 -8.46
C GLY A 29 3.85 18.68 -9.27
N GLY A 30 2.65 18.11 -9.29
CA GLY A 30 1.50 18.59 -10.08
C GLY A 30 0.19 18.65 -9.28
N LYS A 31 -0.91 18.99 -9.95
CA LYS A 31 -2.25 19.09 -9.33
C LYS A 31 -3.03 17.79 -9.29
N ASP A 32 -2.57 16.79 -10.06
CA ASP A 32 -3.24 15.50 -10.13
C ASP A 32 -2.99 14.69 -8.86
N VAL A 33 -4.06 14.11 -8.32
CA VAL A 33 -4.00 13.23 -7.15
C VAL A 33 -3.93 11.79 -7.63
N PHE A 34 -2.92 11.07 -7.15
CA PHE A 34 -2.75 9.66 -7.39
C PHE A 34 -3.00 8.89 -6.10
N ALA A 35 -3.51 7.68 -6.22
CA ALA A 35 -3.60 6.74 -5.12
C ALA A 35 -2.67 5.55 -5.35
N ILE A 36 -1.96 5.15 -4.29
CA ILE A 36 -1.07 3.98 -4.27
C ILE A 36 -1.84 2.71 -3.87
N SER A 37 -1.52 1.60 -4.50
CA SER A 37 -1.77 0.23 -4.02
C SER A 37 -0.65 -0.68 -4.53
N ASN A 38 -0.79 -2.00 -4.41
CA ASN A 38 0.17 -2.94 -5.00
C ASN A 38 -0.16 -3.25 -6.46
N ASN A 39 0.87 -3.60 -7.24
CA ASN A 39 0.70 -4.12 -8.60
C ASN A 39 -0.17 -5.38 -8.60
N HIS A 40 0.10 -6.32 -7.71
CA HIS A 40 -0.68 -7.56 -7.68
C HIS A 40 -2.16 -7.34 -7.36
N VAL A 41 -2.53 -6.16 -6.81
CA VAL A 41 -3.91 -5.79 -6.52
C VAL A 41 -4.58 -5.15 -7.74
N ILE A 42 -4.02 -4.06 -8.27
CA ILE A 42 -4.70 -3.22 -9.27
C ILE A 42 -4.11 -3.26 -10.69
N ALA A 43 -2.93 -3.85 -10.89
CA ALA A 43 -2.29 -3.99 -12.20
C ALA A 43 -2.25 -5.44 -12.73
N ASP A 44 -2.99 -6.34 -12.06
CA ASP A 44 -3.18 -7.74 -12.43
C ASP A 44 -1.89 -8.51 -12.73
N LEU A 45 -0.87 -8.38 -11.87
CA LEU A 45 0.43 -9.03 -12.11
C LEU A 45 1.01 -8.64 -13.49
N ASN A 46 0.91 -7.36 -13.84
CA ASN A 46 1.29 -6.74 -15.11
C ASN A 46 0.36 -6.97 -16.31
N ASN A 47 -0.81 -7.58 -16.15
CA ASN A 47 -1.72 -7.88 -17.26
C ASN A 47 -2.73 -6.76 -17.56
N CYS A 48 -2.76 -5.69 -16.75
CA CYS A 48 -3.55 -4.50 -17.02
C CYS A 48 -2.90 -3.55 -18.05
N SER A 49 -3.70 -2.59 -18.52
CA SER A 49 -3.29 -1.48 -19.36
C SER A 49 -3.45 -0.14 -18.64
N VAL A 50 -2.64 0.84 -19.03
CA VAL A 50 -2.85 2.24 -18.60
C VAL A 50 -4.24 2.68 -19.08
N GLY A 51 -5.01 3.31 -18.18
CA GLY A 51 -6.38 3.71 -18.42
C GLY A 51 -7.43 2.74 -17.84
N ASP A 52 -7.04 1.53 -17.44
CA ASP A 52 -7.98 0.55 -16.89
C ASP A 52 -8.72 1.12 -15.66
N PRO A 53 -10.05 0.90 -15.55
CA PRO A 53 -10.84 1.49 -14.49
C PRO A 53 -10.58 0.81 -13.15
N ILE A 54 -10.47 1.62 -12.09
CA ILE A 54 -10.39 1.18 -10.69
C ILE A 54 -11.70 1.51 -10.00
N PHE A 55 -12.23 0.56 -9.25
CA PHE A 55 -13.53 0.64 -8.60
C PHE A 55 -13.42 0.58 -7.08
N LYS A 56 -14.40 1.18 -6.41
CA LYS A 56 -14.68 0.87 -5.01
C LYS A 56 -15.20 -0.57 -4.94
N ALA A 57 -14.55 -1.41 -4.11
CA ALA A 57 -14.90 -2.81 -3.99
C ALA A 57 -16.39 -3.02 -3.61
N GLY A 58 -17.02 -4.03 -4.20
CA GLY A 58 -18.44 -4.32 -3.99
C GLY A 58 -19.41 -3.32 -4.64
N SER A 59 -18.93 -2.48 -5.56
CA SER A 59 -19.78 -1.53 -6.30
C SER A 59 -19.28 -1.34 -7.73
N GLU A 60 -20.13 -0.76 -8.59
CA GLU A 60 -19.76 -0.34 -9.95
C GLU A 60 -19.21 1.09 -10.00
N VAL A 61 -18.98 1.71 -8.84
CA VAL A 61 -18.49 3.09 -8.76
C VAL A 61 -17.01 3.13 -9.10
N GLN A 62 -16.69 3.64 -10.29
CA GLN A 62 -15.33 3.95 -10.69
C GLN A 62 -14.80 5.12 -9.85
N ILE A 63 -13.58 4.98 -9.35
CA ILE A 63 -12.91 5.98 -8.51
C ILE A 63 -11.61 6.52 -9.13
N GLY A 64 -11.12 5.88 -10.19
CA GLY A 64 -9.87 6.23 -10.82
C GLY A 64 -9.58 5.44 -12.08
N THR A 65 -8.43 5.72 -12.68
CA THR A 65 -7.87 4.96 -13.80
C THR A 65 -6.40 4.60 -13.51
N LEU A 66 -6.01 3.36 -13.76
CA LEU A 66 -4.64 2.89 -13.61
C LEU A 66 -3.70 3.72 -14.49
N GLN A 67 -2.60 4.23 -13.93
CA GLN A 67 -1.68 5.10 -14.66
C GLN A 67 -0.28 4.52 -14.79
N TYR A 68 0.19 3.86 -13.74
CA TYR A 68 1.56 3.38 -13.68
C TYR A 68 1.69 2.22 -12.71
N TRP A 69 2.64 1.33 -12.95
CA TRP A 69 3.04 0.31 -12.00
C TRP A 69 4.47 -0.14 -12.26
N ILE A 70 5.10 -0.65 -11.20
CA ILE A 70 6.40 -1.28 -11.32
C ILE A 70 6.17 -2.72 -11.72
N LYS A 71 6.79 -3.15 -12.82
CA LYS A 71 6.57 -4.49 -13.36
C LYS A 71 7.14 -5.55 -12.42
N LEU A 72 6.30 -6.49 -12.00
CA LEU A 72 6.72 -7.67 -11.26
C LEU A 72 7.50 -8.64 -12.17
N ASN A 73 8.54 -9.23 -11.64
CA ASN A 73 9.42 -10.18 -12.30
C ASN A 73 9.42 -11.53 -11.55
N TYR A 74 9.60 -12.63 -12.27
CA TYR A 74 9.66 -13.97 -11.66
C TYR A 74 11.00 -14.28 -10.97
N LYS A 75 12.04 -13.46 -11.18
CA LYS A 75 13.38 -13.68 -10.65
C LYS A 75 13.65 -12.95 -9.35
N LYS A 76 13.37 -11.64 -9.30
CA LYS A 76 13.65 -10.79 -8.14
C LYS A 76 12.85 -9.50 -8.23
N ASN A 77 12.24 -9.11 -7.12
CA ASN A 77 11.50 -7.86 -6.97
C ASN A 77 11.96 -7.11 -5.73
N TYR A 78 11.85 -5.79 -5.80
CA TYR A 78 12.09 -4.90 -4.66
C TYR A 78 10.82 -4.13 -4.28
N LEU A 79 9.98 -3.86 -5.27
CA LEU A 79 8.81 -3.01 -5.15
C LEU A 79 7.59 -3.73 -5.71
N ASP A 80 6.46 -3.54 -5.05
CA ASP A 80 5.15 -3.96 -5.51
C ASP A 80 4.19 -2.77 -5.41
N ILE A 81 4.25 -1.90 -6.41
CA ILE A 81 3.49 -0.64 -6.42
C ILE A 81 2.77 -0.47 -7.75
N ALA A 82 1.53 0.00 -7.65
CA ALA A 82 0.76 0.55 -8.73
C ALA A 82 0.06 1.84 -8.29
N LEU A 83 -0.14 2.72 -9.27
CA LEU A 83 -0.72 4.04 -9.14
C LEU A 83 -1.96 4.12 -10.01
N PHE A 84 -3.04 4.64 -9.46
CA PHE A 84 -4.17 5.12 -10.26
C PHE A 84 -4.38 6.60 -10.03
N LYS A 85 -4.76 7.32 -11.08
CA LYS A 85 -5.18 8.72 -10.97
C LYS A 85 -6.61 8.77 -10.47
N VAL A 86 -6.85 9.54 -9.42
CA VAL A 86 -8.17 9.74 -8.83
C VAL A 86 -9.02 10.57 -9.81
N LEU A 87 -10.28 10.19 -10.01
CA LEU A 87 -11.18 10.95 -10.88
C LEU A 87 -11.51 12.34 -10.27
N PRO A 88 -11.69 13.40 -11.08
CA PRO A 88 -11.93 14.76 -10.58
C PRO A 88 -13.14 14.92 -9.65
N GLU A 89 -14.19 14.13 -9.87
CA GLU A 89 -15.43 14.12 -9.08
C GLU A 89 -15.32 13.34 -7.76
N VAL A 90 -14.25 12.55 -7.60
CA VAL A 90 -13.98 11.76 -6.41
C VAL A 90 -13.21 12.60 -5.40
N LYS A 91 -13.62 12.52 -4.14
CA LYS A 91 -13.06 13.30 -3.04
C LYS A 91 -12.24 12.40 -2.10
N PRO A 92 -10.91 12.44 -2.19
CA PRO A 92 -10.05 11.72 -1.26
C PRO A 92 -10.01 12.39 0.11
N TRP A 93 -9.78 11.62 1.16
CA TRP A 93 -9.49 12.12 2.51
C TRP A 93 -8.67 11.09 3.30
N TRP A 94 -7.86 11.55 4.24
CA TRP A 94 -7.04 10.67 5.06
C TRP A 94 -7.77 10.22 6.33
N LYS A 95 -7.93 8.91 6.47
CA LYS A 95 -8.35 8.21 7.67
C LYS A 95 -7.14 7.90 8.54
N LEU A 96 -6.93 8.74 9.56
CA LEU A 96 -5.87 8.62 10.54
C LEU A 96 -6.48 8.54 11.96
N PRO A 97 -5.78 7.91 12.92
CA PRO A 97 -6.14 8.08 14.32
C PRO A 97 -5.91 9.54 14.76
N GLY A 98 -6.69 9.99 15.74
CA GLY A 98 -6.51 11.34 16.31
C GLY A 98 -7.11 12.46 15.44
N THR A 99 -6.44 13.61 15.42
CA THR A 99 -6.96 14.87 14.85
C THR A 99 -6.27 15.31 13.56
N LYS A 100 -5.21 14.62 13.13
CA LYS A 100 -4.51 14.95 11.89
C LYS A 100 -5.39 14.63 10.68
N VAL A 101 -5.35 15.51 9.68
CA VAL A 101 -6.15 15.38 8.43
C VAL A 101 -5.32 14.91 7.23
N TYR A 102 -4.00 14.77 7.40
CA TYR A 102 -3.07 14.12 6.46
C TYR A 102 -1.80 13.67 7.22
N PRO A 103 -1.06 12.66 6.71
CA PRO A 103 0.19 12.21 7.31
C PRO A 103 1.27 13.31 7.26
N PRO A 104 2.08 13.52 8.30
CA PRO A 104 3.01 14.65 8.33
C PRO A 104 4.13 14.53 7.29
N SER A 105 4.71 13.33 7.16
CA SER A 105 5.85 13.06 6.29
C SER A 105 5.96 11.59 5.89
N ILE A 106 6.88 11.30 4.97
CA ILE A 106 7.36 9.96 4.66
C ILE A 106 8.69 9.79 5.39
N GLU A 107 8.85 8.69 6.13
CA GLU A 107 10.05 8.41 6.91
C GLU A 107 10.53 6.97 6.70
N GLN A 108 11.79 6.73 7.02
CA GLN A 108 12.33 5.38 7.13
C GLN A 108 11.95 4.78 8.48
N GLY A 109 11.62 3.49 8.48
CA GLY A 109 11.37 2.78 9.73
C GLY A 109 12.64 2.51 10.55
N VAL A 110 12.47 2.23 11.82
CA VAL A 110 13.52 1.90 12.80
C VAL A 110 13.21 0.56 13.45
N GLU A 111 14.19 -0.35 13.52
CA GLU A 111 14.01 -1.64 14.20
C GLU A 111 13.62 -1.44 15.67
N GLY A 112 12.64 -2.22 16.13
CA GLY A 112 12.06 -2.12 17.47
C GLY A 112 11.01 -1.03 17.63
N GLU A 113 10.78 -0.17 16.63
CA GLU A 113 9.73 0.85 16.73
C GLU A 113 8.33 0.23 16.60
N THR A 114 7.36 0.84 17.29
CA THR A 114 5.95 0.48 17.13
C THR A 114 5.38 1.12 15.87
N VAL A 115 4.69 0.29 15.08
CA VAL A 115 4.01 0.71 13.85
C VAL A 115 2.54 0.34 13.90
N TYR A 116 1.74 1.00 13.09
CA TYR A 116 0.34 0.66 12.92
C TYR A 116 -0.13 0.69 11.46
N MET A 117 -1.24 0.03 11.24
CA MET A 117 -2.02 0.08 10.01
C MET A 117 -3.47 0.42 10.34
N VAL A 118 -4.11 1.27 9.53
CA VAL A 118 -5.54 1.56 9.62
C VAL A 118 -6.29 0.56 8.75
N LYS A 119 -7.34 -0.04 9.29
CA LYS A 119 -8.24 -0.91 8.53
C LYS A 119 -9.41 -0.14 7.91
N ASN A 120 -10.07 -0.78 6.94
CA ASN A 120 -11.27 -0.26 6.29
C ASN A 120 -12.36 0.17 7.31
N ASP A 121 -12.57 -0.59 8.39
CA ASP A 121 -13.53 -0.26 9.47
C ASP A 121 -13.07 0.88 10.41
N GLY A 122 -11.86 1.41 10.21
CA GLY A 122 -11.25 2.46 11.02
C GLY A 122 -10.53 1.95 12.27
N SER A 123 -10.58 0.66 12.58
CA SER A 123 -9.77 0.09 13.65
C SER A 123 -8.29 0.05 13.25
N ILE A 124 -7.40 0.07 14.25
CA ILE A 124 -5.95 0.00 14.04
C ILE A 124 -5.40 -1.37 14.40
N LYS A 125 -4.37 -1.78 13.67
CA LYS A 125 -3.53 -2.94 13.95
C LYS A 125 -2.15 -2.44 14.33
N LYS A 126 -1.61 -2.92 15.46
CA LYS A 126 -0.28 -2.54 15.95
C LYS A 126 0.71 -3.69 15.78
N GLY A 127 1.94 -3.32 15.46
CA GLY A 127 3.07 -4.22 15.31
C GLY A 127 4.35 -3.54 15.73
N GLU A 128 5.45 -4.28 15.66
CA GLU A 128 6.80 -3.80 15.92
C GLU A 128 7.66 -4.16 14.71
N ILE A 129 8.50 -3.24 14.23
CA ILE A 129 9.46 -3.55 13.18
C ILE A 129 10.50 -4.52 13.75
N SER A 130 10.56 -5.74 13.22
CA SER A 130 11.50 -6.77 13.69
C SER A 130 12.80 -6.81 12.88
N THR A 131 12.77 -6.43 11.60
CA THR A 131 13.94 -6.42 10.73
C THR A 131 13.73 -5.46 9.57
N LEU A 132 14.69 -4.58 9.33
CA LEU A 132 14.71 -3.69 8.15
C LEU A 132 15.42 -4.37 6.97
N PHE A 133 14.97 -4.02 5.76
CA PHE A 133 15.69 -4.30 4.49
C PHE A 133 16.20 -5.75 4.35
N ILE A 134 15.32 -6.73 4.51
CA ILE A 134 15.68 -8.15 4.48
C ILE A 134 16.35 -8.52 3.14
N ASP A 135 17.62 -8.91 3.20
CA ASP A 135 18.41 -9.33 2.04
C ASP A 135 18.03 -10.72 1.50
N GLU A 136 17.35 -11.52 2.31
CA GLU A 136 16.85 -12.84 1.90
C GLU A 136 15.61 -12.74 1.00
N GLU A 137 15.44 -13.73 0.12
CA GLU A 137 14.27 -13.79 -0.74
C GLU A 137 13.03 -14.28 0.00
N ILE A 138 12.00 -13.45 0.05
CA ILE A 138 10.67 -13.77 0.55
C ILE A 138 9.75 -14.03 -0.64
N ILE A 139 9.23 -15.25 -0.73
CA ILE A 139 8.39 -15.67 -1.87
C ILE A 139 6.92 -15.45 -1.55
N PHE A 140 6.28 -14.54 -2.29
CA PHE A 140 4.83 -14.37 -2.28
C PHE A 140 4.19 -15.17 -3.42
N SER A 141 3.03 -15.77 -3.13
CA SER A 141 2.24 -16.50 -4.12
C SER A 141 0.96 -15.72 -4.44
N HIS A 142 0.84 -15.22 -5.66
CA HIS A 142 -0.31 -14.48 -6.15
C HIS A 142 -0.91 -15.22 -7.35
N SER A 143 -2.19 -15.59 -7.27
CA SER A 143 -2.89 -16.34 -8.32
C SER A 143 -2.13 -17.59 -8.79
N GLY A 144 -1.50 -18.31 -7.84
CA GLY A 144 -0.70 -19.52 -8.12
C GLY A 144 0.71 -19.27 -8.69
N LYS A 145 1.07 -18.01 -8.98
CA LYS A 145 2.40 -17.62 -9.45
C LYS A 145 3.27 -17.17 -8.27
N LYS A 146 4.57 -17.49 -8.32
CA LYS A 146 5.53 -17.16 -7.27
C LYS A 146 6.36 -15.94 -7.67
N PHE A 147 6.47 -14.98 -6.76
CA PHE A 147 7.25 -13.76 -6.93
C PHE A 147 8.20 -13.62 -5.74
N PRO A 148 9.52 -13.76 -5.94
CA PRO A 148 10.51 -13.51 -4.90
C PRO A 148 10.72 -12.00 -4.71
N PHE A 149 10.79 -11.57 -3.46
CA PHE A 149 11.06 -10.19 -3.04
C PHE A 149 12.22 -10.12 -2.06
N THR A 150 12.93 -9.00 -2.05
CA THR A 150 13.96 -8.67 -1.05
C THR A 150 13.92 -7.17 -0.75
N GLY A 151 14.68 -6.69 0.24
CA GLY A 151 14.66 -5.30 0.68
C GLY A 151 13.35 -4.93 1.41
N LEU A 152 12.58 -5.93 1.82
CA LEU A 152 11.33 -5.74 2.56
C LEU A 152 11.62 -5.45 4.03
N THR A 153 10.73 -4.72 4.68
CA THR A 153 10.74 -4.60 6.15
C THR A 153 9.72 -5.54 6.75
N GLU A 154 10.09 -6.21 7.84
CA GLU A 154 9.25 -7.14 8.56
C GLU A 154 8.63 -6.51 9.82
N ILE A 155 7.37 -6.84 10.05
CA ILE A 155 6.59 -6.45 11.21
C ILE A 155 6.16 -7.70 11.97
N LYS A 156 6.46 -7.71 13.26
CA LYS A 156 5.90 -8.68 14.22
C LYS A 156 4.60 -8.11 14.81
N PRO A 157 3.52 -8.90 14.91
CA PRO A 157 2.27 -8.44 15.51
C PRO A 157 2.40 -8.18 17.01
N LEU A 158 1.69 -7.15 17.47
CA LEU A 158 1.44 -6.89 18.90
C LEU A 158 -0.02 -7.23 19.26
N GLY A 159 -0.24 -7.75 20.48
CA GLY A 159 -1.59 -8.01 20.99
C GLY A 159 -2.23 -9.35 20.56
N GLY A 160 -1.41 -10.36 20.22
CA GLY A 160 -1.85 -11.76 20.06
C GLY A 160 -2.72 -12.05 18.83
N LYS A 161 -2.90 -11.07 17.94
CA LYS A 161 -3.60 -11.22 16.66
C LYS A 161 -2.65 -10.86 15.52
N PRO A 162 -2.83 -11.44 14.32
CA PRO A 162 -2.09 -11.02 13.12
C PRO A 162 -2.09 -9.51 12.91
N PHE A 163 -0.94 -8.99 12.50
CA PHE A 163 -0.78 -7.58 12.12
C PHE A 163 -1.59 -7.30 10.86
N SER A 164 -1.43 -8.16 9.85
CA SER A 164 -2.26 -8.15 8.65
C SER A 164 -2.76 -9.54 8.25
N ILE A 165 -3.82 -9.56 7.45
CA ILE A 165 -4.46 -10.74 6.86
C ILE A 165 -4.57 -10.59 5.32
N PRO A 166 -4.83 -11.68 4.57
CA PRO A 166 -5.11 -11.58 3.13
C PRO A 166 -6.20 -10.56 2.81
N GLY A 167 -5.98 -9.76 1.75
CA GLY A 167 -6.86 -8.65 1.34
C GLY A 167 -6.46 -7.27 1.87
N GLU A 168 -5.53 -7.19 2.84
CA GLU A 168 -5.02 -5.92 3.35
C GLU A 168 -3.80 -5.38 2.56
N SER A 169 -3.31 -6.14 1.59
CA SER A 169 -2.26 -5.71 0.66
C SER A 169 -2.62 -4.38 0.00
N GLY A 170 -1.67 -3.45 0.01
CA GLY A 170 -1.83 -2.08 -0.44
C GLY A 170 -2.07 -1.09 0.70
N SER A 171 -2.33 -1.55 1.93
CA SER A 171 -2.45 -0.66 3.10
C SER A 171 -1.13 0.05 3.40
N LEU A 172 -1.19 1.31 3.84
CA LEU A 172 0.00 1.99 4.35
C LEU A 172 0.35 1.55 5.77
N ILE A 173 1.65 1.55 6.05
CA ILE A 173 2.23 1.39 7.38
C ILE A 173 2.63 2.77 7.89
N PHE A 174 2.30 3.03 9.15
CA PHE A 174 2.59 4.28 9.84
C PHE A 174 3.40 4.02 11.11
N ASN A 175 4.27 4.95 11.51
CA ASN A 175 4.82 4.97 12.87
C ASN A 175 3.86 5.68 13.85
N GLU A 176 4.20 5.76 15.14
CA GLU A 176 3.34 6.38 16.16
C GLU A 176 3.15 7.90 15.99
N ASP A 177 4.00 8.56 15.18
CA ASP A 177 3.88 9.97 14.80
C ASP A 177 3.02 10.19 13.55
N ASP A 178 2.33 9.15 13.08
CA ASP A 178 1.50 9.12 11.87
C ASP A 178 2.28 9.36 10.56
N ASN A 179 3.61 9.23 10.57
CA ASN A 179 4.44 9.30 9.35
C ASN A 179 4.30 8.01 8.55
N VAL A 180 4.31 8.12 7.22
CA VAL A 180 4.18 6.97 6.31
C VAL A 180 5.53 6.29 6.14
N LEU A 181 5.60 4.99 6.41
CA LEU A 181 6.83 4.20 6.26
C LEU A 181 6.90 3.40 4.96
N GLY A 182 5.74 2.98 4.46
CA GLY A 182 5.65 2.19 3.24
C GLY A 182 4.31 1.54 3.01
N VAL A 183 4.28 0.58 2.10
CA VAL A 183 3.05 -0.12 1.68
C VAL A 183 3.14 -1.61 1.96
N LEU A 184 2.15 -2.14 2.67
CA LEU A 184 2.01 -3.56 2.98
C LEU A 184 1.93 -4.36 1.67
N ILE A 185 2.74 -5.40 1.55
CA ILE A 185 2.67 -6.35 0.42
C ILE A 185 1.95 -7.64 0.81
N GLY A 186 2.08 -8.07 2.06
CA GLY A 186 1.36 -9.24 2.55
C GLY A 186 1.86 -9.76 3.89
N THR A 187 1.40 -10.95 4.22
CA THR A 187 1.69 -11.64 5.48
C THR A 187 2.18 -13.06 5.22
N LYS A 188 2.97 -13.58 6.14
CA LYS A 188 3.40 -14.98 6.13
C LYS A 188 2.17 -15.89 6.26
N LYS A 189 2.24 -17.11 5.73
CA LYS A 189 1.11 -18.07 5.74
C LYS A 189 0.58 -18.38 7.16
N ASP A 190 1.48 -18.45 8.14
CA ASP A 190 1.14 -18.66 9.56
C ASP A 190 0.72 -17.36 10.27
N GLN A 191 0.72 -16.23 9.55
CA GLN A 191 0.35 -14.88 10.01
C GLN A 191 1.20 -14.36 11.18
N SER A 192 2.36 -14.98 11.43
CA SER A 192 3.28 -14.59 12.50
C SER A 192 4.07 -13.31 12.19
N LYS A 193 4.19 -12.96 10.90
CA LYS A 193 5.00 -11.86 10.38
C LYS A 193 4.29 -11.22 9.19
N SER A 194 4.35 -9.91 9.08
CA SER A 194 3.87 -9.15 7.93
C SER A 194 5.02 -8.38 7.29
N TYR A 195 4.89 -8.05 6.01
CA TYR A 195 5.95 -7.41 5.24
C TYR A 195 5.43 -6.20 4.50
N TYR A 196 6.24 -5.15 4.46
CA TYR A 196 5.96 -3.96 3.65
C TYR A 196 7.16 -3.57 2.80
N VAL A 197 6.85 -2.93 1.68
CA VAL A 197 7.82 -2.26 0.81
C VAL A 197 8.07 -0.87 1.39
N PRO A 198 9.28 -0.56 1.88
CA PRO A 198 9.59 0.74 2.45
C PRO A 198 9.62 1.82 1.35
N PHE A 199 9.12 3.02 1.66
CA PHE A 199 9.17 4.15 0.72
C PHE A 199 10.56 4.79 0.66
N ILE A 200 11.25 4.83 1.80
CA ILE A 200 12.64 5.28 1.91
C ILE A 200 13.51 4.04 2.14
N HIS A 201 14.51 3.87 1.29
CA HIS A 201 15.50 2.81 1.35
C HIS A 201 16.78 3.28 0.65
N ASP A 202 17.91 3.19 1.34
CA ASP A 202 19.23 3.67 0.88
C ASP A 202 19.66 3.20 -0.53
N ASN A 203 19.13 2.08 -1.03
CA ASN A 203 19.52 1.50 -2.32
C ASN A 203 18.38 1.42 -3.35
N LEU A 204 17.13 1.67 -2.94
CA LEU A 204 15.92 1.29 -3.68
C LEU A 204 14.72 2.23 -3.47
N GLY A 205 14.91 3.36 -2.77
CA GLY A 205 13.85 4.26 -2.33
C GLY A 205 12.94 4.73 -3.46
N ILE A 206 11.62 4.62 -3.23
CA ILE A 206 10.59 5.19 -4.11
C ILE A 206 10.57 6.71 -3.96
N ASP A 207 10.82 7.23 -2.77
CA ASP A 207 10.73 8.66 -2.49
C ASP A 207 11.76 9.48 -3.28
N GLU A 208 13.05 9.17 -3.15
CA GLU A 208 14.11 9.90 -3.87
C GLU A 208 13.99 9.79 -5.39
N LYS A 209 13.53 8.63 -5.89
CA LYS A 209 13.46 8.36 -7.33
C LYS A 209 12.25 9.01 -7.99
N TYR A 210 11.11 9.06 -7.29
CA TYR A 210 9.84 9.49 -7.87
C TYR A 210 9.33 10.82 -7.31
N GLN A 211 10.00 11.42 -6.32
CA GLN A 211 9.59 12.67 -5.67
C GLN A 211 8.15 12.60 -5.17
N LEU A 212 7.90 11.61 -4.30
CA LEU A 212 6.57 11.29 -3.84
C LEU A 212 6.13 12.31 -2.78
N GLU A 213 5.09 13.09 -3.05
CA GLU A 213 4.58 14.07 -2.10
C GLU A 213 3.26 13.60 -1.51
N ILE A 214 3.12 13.62 -0.18
CA ILE A 214 1.83 13.38 0.48
C ILE A 214 0.83 14.42 0.02
N TRP A 215 -0.30 13.98 -0.54
CA TRP A 215 -1.36 14.88 -0.95
C TRP A 215 -2.01 15.54 0.27
N LYS A 216 -2.15 16.87 0.19
CA LYS A 216 -2.77 17.71 1.22
C LYS A 216 -4.11 18.26 0.68
N PRO A 217 -5.25 17.99 1.35
CA PRO A 217 -6.57 18.50 0.97
C PRO A 217 -6.69 20.02 1.00
#